data_AF-A0A9C9X2G2-F1
#
_entry.id   AF-A0A9C9X2G2-F1
#
_cell.length_a   1.000
_cell.length_b   1.000
_cell.length_c   1.000
_cell.angle_alpha   90.00
_cell.angle_beta   90.00
_cell.angle_gamma   90.00
#
_symmetry.space_group_name_H-M   'P 1'
#
loop_
_entity.id
_entity.type
_entity.pdbx_description
1 polymer ?
#
loop_
_entity_poly.entity_id
_entity_poly.type
_entity_poly.pdbx_seq_one_letter_code
_entity_poly.pdbx_strand_id
1 'polypeptide(L)'
;MKPLQSPVGFPVSNYTPYGYLDNPYHSMVHNRSGVIRSVPPLGFGFWKRQFRGSYGEGPRGYVNYLSLLQISVTIDTTRFIETDDFTKYGVKLYSAYHSKNIMSYDWRHEGVVFSLKYFLPRENSLVCLAEIENLSGAEKKIVVQVTNIYGLWETKWWGSNGLTAHYDPDMDAIVSKIWAYGDVFILAADWHSIARYATGSRKEWREWQCNGVKENRIRQIIKGPGPLYNVLHYELVLPPGSSKSGMVYLCRGKNEEWARAQLSVTRNRALDVLKQQLALDEQFWSQCPKLVGDWPLSWKHGWVYDWETLRMNIRRPIGIFKHPWDAMQVHSPRVVLGETALDMLTMSYANPKLAKEVLFGTFADALAPNVPCAREDGSVNMIGADGSECGTAPMWGFPFHVIQTPYEATGDTVWLKQLYPHLKAYLRWWLENRTDEEGWFHCNNSWESGQDGSRRFLVKGEGDPAEFVRTVDVEASMAEAMLIMKKFAPIAGNSADTTLWHNLARRRVQNTRSMFFKGKFRDVDGRNKQPIILRDFYDVMFLSPLTCGIATEEQMKAVKPLFRFYMGNPFWL
;
A
#
# COMPACT_ATOMS: atom_id res chain seq x y z
N MET A 1 -11.34 18.09 -25.81
CA MET A 1 -9.94 17.67 -25.56
C MET A 1 -9.70 16.38 -26.33
N LYS A 2 -8.54 16.19 -26.99
CA LYS A 2 -8.22 14.88 -27.59
C LYS A 2 -8.08 13.83 -26.47
N PRO A 3 -8.47 12.55 -26.69
CA PRO A 3 -8.32 11.51 -25.69
C PRO A 3 -6.87 11.42 -25.20
N LEU A 4 -6.68 11.34 -23.88
CA LEU A 4 -5.35 11.10 -23.32
C LEU A 4 -4.92 9.66 -23.63
N GLN A 5 -3.82 9.52 -24.34
CA GLN A 5 -3.24 8.21 -24.64
C GLN A 5 -2.55 7.65 -23.41
N SER A 6 -2.73 6.36 -23.19
CA SER A 6 -1.98 5.63 -22.18
C SER A 6 -0.49 5.62 -22.52
N PRO A 7 0.40 5.59 -21.51
CA PRO A 7 1.83 5.40 -21.70
C PRO A 7 2.14 4.14 -22.50
N VAL A 8 3.14 4.20 -23.38
CA VAL A 8 3.55 3.08 -24.25
C VAL A 8 4.17 1.95 -23.43
N GLY A 9 4.89 2.29 -22.37
CA GLY A 9 5.54 1.34 -21.48
C GLY A 9 4.55 0.57 -20.60
N PHE A 10 3.38 1.12 -20.29
CA PHE A 10 2.41 0.48 -19.40
C PHE A 10 1.81 -0.79 -20.05
N PRO A 11 1.76 -1.94 -19.36
CA PRO A 11 1.20 -3.16 -19.94
C PRO A 11 -0.27 -2.98 -20.32
N VAL A 12 -0.63 -3.22 -21.57
CA VAL A 12 -2.01 -3.06 -22.06
C VAL A 12 -2.83 -4.31 -21.73
N SER A 13 -3.96 -4.14 -21.04
CA SER A 13 -4.87 -5.23 -20.71
C SER A 13 -6.21 -4.71 -20.17
N ASN A 14 -7.16 -5.62 -19.94
CA ASN A 14 -8.44 -5.35 -19.27
C ASN A 14 -8.35 -5.81 -17.80
N TYR A 15 -7.86 -4.93 -16.93
CA TYR A 15 -7.70 -5.15 -15.50
C TYR A 15 -9.05 -5.15 -14.77
N THR A 16 -9.01 -5.56 -13.50
CA THR A 16 -10.18 -5.52 -12.62
C THR A 16 -10.62 -4.08 -12.37
N PRO A 17 -11.94 -3.78 -12.31
CA PRO A 17 -12.46 -2.44 -12.07
C PRO A 17 -12.52 -2.08 -10.58
N TYR A 18 -11.62 -2.62 -9.76
CA TYR A 18 -11.57 -2.38 -8.31
C TYR A 18 -10.12 -2.24 -7.86
N GLY A 19 -9.81 -1.21 -7.07
CA GLY A 19 -8.44 -0.93 -6.66
C GLY A 19 -8.30 0.28 -5.74
N TYR A 20 -7.07 0.77 -5.65
CA TYR A 20 -6.67 1.91 -4.83
C TYR A 20 -5.99 2.97 -5.70
N LEU A 21 -6.14 4.24 -5.30
CA LEU A 21 -5.26 5.31 -5.76
C LEU A 21 -4.33 5.68 -4.61
N ASP A 22 -3.09 5.98 -4.94
CA ASP A 22 -2.12 6.47 -3.99
C ASP A 22 -2.55 7.82 -3.44
N ASN A 23 -2.53 7.93 -2.12
CA ASN A 23 -2.57 9.21 -1.43
C ASN A 23 -1.21 9.46 -0.77
N PRO A 24 -0.25 10.09 -1.47
CA PRO A 24 1.11 10.27 -0.97
C PRO A 24 1.19 11.23 0.23
N TYR A 25 0.09 11.89 0.57
CA TYR A 25 -0.01 12.81 1.70
C TYR A 25 -0.48 12.09 2.97
N HIS A 26 -1.03 10.88 2.87
CA HIS A 26 -1.50 10.14 4.02
C HIS A 26 -0.33 9.56 4.81
N SER A 27 -0.25 9.96 6.08
CA SER A 27 0.54 9.30 7.10
C SER A 27 -0.35 8.93 8.28
N MET A 28 0.18 8.13 9.20
CA MET A 28 -0.60 7.59 10.31
C MET A 28 -0.91 8.64 11.39
N VAL A 29 0.11 9.40 11.78
CA VAL A 29 0.12 10.36 12.88
C VAL A 29 0.11 11.79 12.37
N HIS A 30 1.10 12.21 11.58
CA HIS A 30 1.26 13.61 11.16
C HIS A 30 0.12 14.10 10.26
N ASN A 31 -0.32 13.28 9.31
CA ASN A 31 -1.38 13.65 8.38
C ASN A 31 -2.29 12.49 8.01
N ARG A 32 -3.28 12.20 8.86
CA ARG A 32 -4.31 11.20 8.58
C ARG A 32 -5.34 11.70 7.56
N SER A 33 -4.93 11.81 6.30
CA SER A 33 -5.76 12.29 5.19
C SER A 33 -6.66 11.20 4.56
N GLY A 34 -6.42 9.92 4.86
CA GLY A 34 -7.24 8.76 4.48
C GLY A 34 -6.76 8.05 3.22
N VAL A 35 -7.32 6.87 2.93
CA VAL A 35 -6.98 6.08 1.73
C VAL A 35 -8.00 6.32 0.62
N ILE A 36 -7.57 6.28 -0.64
CA ILE A 36 -8.46 6.44 -1.80
C ILE A 36 -8.70 5.08 -2.43
N ARG A 37 -9.96 4.63 -2.45
CA ARG A 37 -10.32 3.32 -3.00
C ARG A 37 -11.54 3.37 -3.89
N SER A 38 -11.61 2.41 -4.80
CA SER A 38 -12.75 2.23 -5.69
C SER A 38 -14.01 1.89 -4.90
N VAL A 39 -15.15 2.39 -5.38
CA VAL A 39 -16.50 2.08 -4.90
C VAL A 39 -17.34 1.64 -6.10
N PRO A 40 -17.87 0.40 -6.10
CA PRO A 40 -18.66 -0.08 -7.22
C PRO A 40 -19.96 0.72 -7.46
N PRO A 41 -20.43 0.79 -8.72
CA PRO A 41 -19.76 0.28 -9.91
C PRO A 41 -18.76 1.26 -10.52
N LEU A 42 -18.99 2.58 -10.43
CA LEU A 42 -18.22 3.62 -11.12
C LEU A 42 -17.86 4.76 -10.16
N GLY A 43 -16.94 4.51 -9.22
CA GLY A 43 -16.64 5.52 -8.21
C GLY A 43 -15.35 5.32 -7.46
N PHE A 44 -14.90 6.39 -6.81
CA PHE A 44 -13.77 6.39 -5.87
C PHE A 44 -14.09 7.29 -4.69
N GLY A 45 -13.42 7.12 -3.56
CA GLY A 45 -13.64 8.02 -2.44
C GLY A 45 -12.56 8.06 -1.40
N PHE A 46 -12.59 9.15 -0.63
CA PHE A 46 -11.84 9.30 0.60
C PHE A 46 -12.38 8.35 1.64
N TRP A 47 -11.54 7.40 2.04
CA TRP A 47 -11.79 6.41 3.08
C TRP A 47 -10.99 6.78 4.32
N LYS A 48 -11.57 7.61 5.17
CA LYS A 48 -10.99 8.02 6.44
C LYS A 48 -11.73 7.34 7.58
N ARG A 49 -11.60 6.01 7.70
CA ARG A 49 -12.27 5.21 8.74
C ARG A 49 -11.26 4.62 9.73
N GLN A 50 -11.78 3.97 10.78
CA GLN A 50 -10.97 3.09 11.61
C GLN A 50 -10.45 1.94 10.75
N PHE A 51 -9.18 1.60 10.95
CA PHE A 51 -8.59 0.40 10.35
C PHE A 51 -8.75 -0.74 11.35
N ARG A 52 -9.66 -1.68 11.07
CA ARG A 52 -9.77 -2.93 11.84
C ARG A 52 -8.73 -3.90 11.27
N GLY A 53 -7.58 -4.00 11.93
CA GLY A 53 -6.48 -4.88 11.53
C GLY A 53 -6.16 -5.92 12.59
N SER A 54 -5.16 -6.76 12.33
CA SER A 54 -4.67 -7.80 13.25
C SER A 54 -4.20 -7.24 14.61
N TYR A 55 -3.79 -5.97 14.64
CA TYR A 55 -3.30 -5.27 15.84
C TYR A 55 -4.40 -4.50 16.60
N GLY A 56 -5.67 -4.91 16.47
CA GLY A 56 -6.80 -4.40 17.27
C GLY A 56 -7.75 -3.43 16.54
N GLU A 57 -8.48 -2.62 17.31
CA GLU A 57 -9.51 -1.70 16.81
C GLU A 57 -8.95 -0.55 15.93
N GLY A 58 -7.62 -0.42 15.90
CA GLY A 58 -6.89 0.58 15.14
C GLY A 58 -6.96 1.98 15.76
N PRO A 59 -6.23 2.94 15.17
CA PRO A 59 -6.22 4.31 15.65
C PRO A 59 -7.61 4.95 15.51
N ARG A 60 -8.09 5.59 16.57
CA ARG A 60 -9.31 6.41 16.52
C ARG A 60 -8.94 7.85 16.18
N GLY A 61 -9.36 8.33 15.02
CA GLY A 61 -9.25 9.75 14.66
C GLY A 61 -10.48 10.53 15.14
N TYR A 62 -10.32 11.82 15.45
CA TYR A 62 -11.43 12.69 15.88
C TYR A 62 -12.52 12.85 14.82
N VAL A 63 -12.15 12.77 13.54
CA VAL A 63 -13.07 12.85 12.39
C VAL A 63 -12.79 11.69 11.46
N ASN A 64 -13.72 10.73 11.41
CA ASN A 64 -13.70 9.61 10.46
C ASN A 64 -14.92 9.73 9.56
N TYR A 65 -14.80 9.53 8.24
CA TYR A 65 -15.93 9.57 7.30
C TYR A 65 -15.61 8.83 6.00
N LEU A 66 -16.64 8.64 5.20
CA LEU A 66 -16.55 8.39 3.76
C LEU A 66 -17.02 9.61 2.98
N SER A 67 -16.28 9.98 1.94
CA SER A 67 -16.72 10.95 0.94
C SER A 67 -16.37 10.40 -0.44
N LEU A 68 -17.40 9.97 -1.16
CA LEU A 68 -17.29 9.22 -2.41
C LEU A 68 -17.69 10.11 -3.58
N LEU A 69 -17.01 9.98 -4.71
CA LEU A 69 -17.38 10.50 -6.01
C LEU A 69 -17.83 9.32 -6.89
N GLN A 70 -19.13 9.21 -7.11
CA GLN A 70 -19.74 8.16 -7.92
C GLN A 70 -20.37 8.75 -9.18
N ILE A 71 -20.23 8.07 -10.30
CA ILE A 71 -20.84 8.43 -11.58
C ILE A 71 -21.93 7.40 -11.92
N SER A 72 -23.01 7.86 -12.52
CA SER A 72 -24.02 7.01 -13.14
C SER A 72 -24.30 7.53 -14.54
N VAL A 73 -24.50 6.62 -15.48
CA VAL A 73 -24.64 6.94 -16.90
C VAL A 73 -25.93 6.34 -17.43
N THR A 74 -26.67 7.11 -18.22
CA THR A 74 -27.75 6.59 -19.06
C THR A 74 -27.46 6.92 -20.51
N ILE A 75 -27.56 5.92 -21.39
CA ILE A 75 -27.41 6.02 -22.84
C ILE A 75 -28.79 5.83 -23.43
N ASP A 76 -29.39 6.89 -23.95
CA ASP A 76 -30.78 6.95 -24.39
C ASP A 76 -31.74 6.48 -23.29
N THR A 77 -32.08 5.18 -23.25
CA THR A 77 -32.93 4.56 -22.23
C THR A 77 -32.22 3.52 -21.36
N THR A 78 -31.01 3.12 -21.73
CA THR A 78 -30.21 2.11 -21.02
C THR A 78 -29.41 2.73 -19.88
N ARG A 79 -29.54 2.18 -18.67
CA ARG A 79 -28.94 2.74 -17.45
C ARG A 79 -27.79 1.89 -16.95
N PHE A 80 -26.75 2.55 -16.46
CA PHE A 80 -25.58 1.99 -15.78
C PHE A 80 -25.38 2.72 -14.45
N ILE A 81 -26.08 2.27 -13.41
CA ILE A 81 -26.15 2.89 -12.08
C ILE A 81 -25.54 1.95 -11.02
N GLU A 82 -25.84 0.66 -11.13
CA GLU A 82 -25.37 -0.40 -10.23
C GLU A 82 -24.58 -1.47 -11.00
N THR A 83 -23.84 -2.32 -10.29
CA THR A 83 -23.08 -3.42 -10.90
C THR A 83 -24.00 -4.36 -11.70
N ASP A 84 -25.22 -4.59 -11.21
CA ASP A 84 -26.19 -5.50 -11.84
C ASP A 84 -26.68 -4.99 -13.20
N ASP A 85 -26.64 -3.67 -13.43
CA ASP A 85 -26.98 -3.11 -14.74
C ASP A 85 -26.01 -3.59 -15.83
N PHE A 86 -24.71 -3.64 -15.53
CA PHE A 86 -23.70 -4.14 -16.46
C PHE A 86 -23.93 -5.61 -16.80
N THR A 87 -24.20 -6.43 -15.78
CA THR A 87 -24.52 -7.85 -15.94
C THR A 87 -25.79 -8.05 -16.77
N LYS A 88 -26.84 -7.29 -16.50
CA LYS A 88 -28.13 -7.35 -17.19
C LYS A 88 -27.99 -7.12 -18.70
N TYR A 89 -27.12 -6.19 -19.11
CA TYR A 89 -26.89 -5.87 -20.52
C TYR A 89 -25.71 -6.63 -21.14
N GLY A 90 -25.10 -7.58 -20.42
CA GLY A 90 -23.93 -8.33 -20.90
C GLY A 90 -22.71 -7.44 -21.17
N VAL A 91 -22.63 -6.28 -20.52
CA VAL A 91 -21.57 -5.29 -20.71
C VAL A 91 -20.44 -5.59 -19.73
N LYS A 92 -19.25 -5.89 -20.25
CA LYS A 92 -18.06 -6.08 -19.42
C LYS A 92 -17.51 -4.72 -18.98
N LEU A 93 -17.57 -4.45 -17.68
CA LEU A 93 -16.83 -3.37 -17.03
C LEU A 93 -15.41 -3.84 -16.72
N TYR A 94 -14.42 -3.03 -17.06
CA TYR A 94 -13.00 -3.31 -16.78
C TYR A 94 -12.23 -2.01 -16.55
N SER A 95 -10.96 -2.13 -16.21
CA SER A 95 -10.02 -1.01 -16.18
C SER A 95 -8.99 -1.18 -17.29
N ALA A 96 -8.98 -0.31 -18.28
CA ALA A 96 -7.96 -0.27 -19.33
C ALA A 96 -6.61 0.29 -18.82
N TYR A 97 -6.65 1.05 -17.72
CA TYR A 97 -5.48 1.65 -17.09
C TYR A 97 -5.59 1.56 -15.58
N HIS A 98 -4.71 0.78 -14.95
CA HIS A 98 -4.76 0.47 -13.52
C HIS A 98 -3.36 0.60 -12.89
N SER A 99 -3.01 1.83 -12.52
CA SER A 99 -1.79 2.18 -11.80
C SER A 99 -2.11 2.74 -10.41
N LYS A 100 -1.10 2.91 -9.56
CA LYS A 100 -1.25 3.65 -8.29
C LYS A 100 -1.72 5.08 -8.49
N ASN A 101 -1.46 5.70 -9.64
CA ASN A 101 -1.75 7.12 -9.87
C ASN A 101 -3.12 7.34 -10.51
N ILE A 102 -3.53 6.40 -11.36
CA ILE A 102 -4.73 6.49 -12.20
C ILE A 102 -5.36 5.11 -12.30
N MET A 103 -6.67 5.05 -12.05
CA MET A 103 -7.49 3.88 -12.36
C MET A 103 -8.66 4.32 -13.24
N SER A 104 -8.91 3.59 -14.32
CA SER A 104 -10.04 3.84 -15.21
C SER A 104 -11.19 2.85 -15.02
N TYR A 105 -12.40 3.29 -15.29
CA TYR A 105 -13.54 2.43 -15.60
C TYR A 105 -13.87 2.55 -17.08
N ASP A 106 -13.79 1.44 -17.80
CA ASP A 106 -13.95 1.39 -19.25
C ASP A 106 -15.01 0.37 -19.64
N TRP A 107 -15.88 0.76 -20.57
CA TRP A 107 -16.88 -0.12 -21.16
C TRP A 107 -17.36 0.44 -22.49
N ARG A 108 -18.07 -0.40 -23.24
CA ARG A 108 -18.70 -0.03 -24.51
C ARG A 108 -20.14 -0.54 -24.55
N HIS A 109 -21.06 0.28 -25.02
CA HIS A 109 -22.46 -0.10 -25.22
C HIS A 109 -23.06 0.68 -26.39
N GLU A 110 -23.77 -0.01 -27.29
CA GLU A 110 -24.44 0.59 -28.46
C GLU A 110 -23.58 1.55 -29.30
N GLY A 111 -22.30 1.21 -29.49
CA GLY A 111 -21.37 2.04 -30.24
C GLY A 111 -20.83 3.25 -29.47
N VAL A 112 -21.21 3.45 -28.20
CA VAL A 112 -20.63 4.48 -27.33
C VAL A 112 -19.54 3.85 -26.46
N VAL A 113 -18.38 4.48 -26.42
CA VAL A 113 -17.22 4.08 -25.60
C VAL A 113 -17.07 5.05 -24.44
N PHE A 114 -16.88 4.52 -23.24
CA PHE A 114 -16.66 5.29 -22.02
C PHE A 114 -15.30 4.97 -21.42
N SER A 115 -14.63 6.01 -20.91
CA SER A 115 -13.46 5.90 -20.05
C SER A 115 -13.57 6.92 -18.92
N LEU A 116 -13.72 6.45 -17.69
CA LEU A 116 -13.77 7.28 -16.48
C LEU A 116 -12.46 7.13 -15.70
N LYS A 117 -11.52 8.06 -15.89
CA LYS A 117 -10.17 8.00 -15.30
C LYS A 117 -10.12 8.76 -13.98
N TYR A 118 -10.03 8.04 -12.87
CA TYR A 118 -9.90 8.61 -11.54
C TYR A 118 -8.43 8.81 -11.16
N PHE A 119 -8.11 9.97 -10.58
CA PHE A 119 -6.77 10.30 -10.11
C PHE A 119 -6.82 11.34 -8.99
N LEU A 120 -5.73 11.45 -8.23
CA LEU A 120 -5.58 12.39 -7.12
C LEU A 120 -4.58 13.49 -7.49
N PRO A 121 -5.02 14.64 -8.04
CA PRO A 121 -4.10 15.72 -8.41
C PRO A 121 -3.42 16.37 -7.21
N ARG A 122 -4.09 16.42 -6.05
CA ARG A 122 -3.62 17.02 -4.80
C ARG A 122 -4.24 16.30 -3.62
N GLU A 123 -3.67 16.48 -2.43
CA GLU A 123 -4.15 15.88 -1.16
C GLU A 123 -5.68 15.97 -0.97
N ASN A 124 -6.25 17.11 -1.33
CA ASN A 124 -7.64 17.47 -1.03
C ASN A 124 -8.51 17.53 -2.29
N SER A 125 -8.17 16.78 -3.34
CA SER A 125 -8.92 16.80 -4.59
C SER A 125 -8.89 15.45 -5.27
N LEU A 126 -10.05 14.81 -5.37
CA LEU A 126 -10.27 13.62 -6.19
C LEU A 126 -10.93 14.06 -7.50
N VAL A 127 -10.40 13.63 -8.63
CA VAL A 127 -10.90 14.02 -9.95
C VAL A 127 -11.18 12.78 -10.78
N CYS A 128 -12.25 12.84 -11.57
CA CYS A 128 -12.53 11.89 -12.64
C CYS A 128 -12.52 12.64 -13.98
N LEU A 129 -11.65 12.24 -14.90
CA LEU A 129 -11.74 12.64 -16.30
C LEU A 129 -12.70 11.65 -17.00
N ALA A 130 -13.84 12.16 -17.45
CA ALA A 130 -14.79 11.39 -18.23
C ALA A 130 -14.56 11.65 -19.72
N GLU A 131 -14.29 10.60 -20.48
CA GLU A 131 -14.17 10.61 -21.93
C GLU A 131 -15.25 9.70 -22.53
N ILE A 132 -16.03 10.27 -23.45
CA ILE A 132 -17.18 9.62 -24.06
C ILE A 132 -17.06 9.79 -25.57
N GLU A 133 -17.11 8.70 -26.31
CA GLU A 133 -16.99 8.69 -27.77
C GLU A 133 -18.16 7.95 -28.40
N ASN A 134 -18.83 8.58 -29.36
CA ASN A 134 -19.90 7.97 -30.12
C ASN A 134 -19.37 7.44 -31.46
N LEU A 135 -19.13 6.14 -31.53
CA LEU A 135 -18.72 5.41 -32.74
C LEU A 135 -19.91 4.87 -33.53
N SER A 136 -21.14 5.14 -33.10
CA SER A 136 -22.34 4.72 -33.81
C SER A 136 -22.67 5.67 -34.97
N GLY A 137 -23.52 5.21 -35.90
CA GLY A 137 -24.03 6.02 -37.01
C GLY A 137 -25.19 6.95 -36.64
N ALA A 138 -25.61 6.98 -35.37
CA ALA A 138 -26.74 7.78 -34.90
C ALA A 138 -26.32 8.74 -33.78
N GLU A 139 -27.06 9.82 -33.60
CA GLU A 139 -26.92 10.67 -32.42
C GLU A 139 -27.27 9.89 -31.16
N LYS A 140 -26.51 10.13 -30.08
CA LYS A 140 -26.73 9.50 -28.78
C LYS A 140 -26.94 10.55 -27.70
N LYS A 141 -27.99 10.36 -26.89
CA LYS A 141 -28.25 11.19 -25.71
C LYS A 141 -27.66 10.51 -24.49
N ILE A 142 -26.69 11.16 -23.86
CA ILE A 142 -26.00 10.65 -22.68
C ILE A 142 -26.37 11.52 -21.48
N VAL A 143 -26.97 10.90 -20.47
CA VAL A 143 -27.17 11.53 -19.17
C VAL A 143 -26.07 11.07 -18.23
N VAL A 144 -25.37 12.03 -17.63
CA VAL A 144 -24.34 11.78 -16.62
C VAL A 144 -24.80 12.38 -15.30
N GLN A 145 -24.87 11.55 -14.28
CA GLN A 145 -25.15 11.97 -12.92
C GLN A 145 -23.90 11.75 -12.07
N VAL A 146 -23.42 12.82 -11.45
CA VAL A 146 -22.27 12.75 -10.54
C VAL A 146 -22.79 12.93 -9.12
N THR A 147 -22.43 12.00 -8.26
CA THR A 147 -22.92 11.94 -6.89
C THR A 147 -21.76 12.06 -5.92
N ASN A 148 -21.83 13.01 -4.99
CA ASN A 148 -21.06 12.94 -3.76
C ASN A 148 -21.86 12.22 -2.67
N ILE A 149 -21.35 11.09 -2.20
CA ILE A 149 -21.91 10.35 -1.05
C ILE A 149 -21.05 10.67 0.16
N TYR A 150 -21.59 11.43 1.11
CA TYR A 150 -20.85 11.94 2.25
C TYR A 150 -21.46 11.53 3.59
N GLY A 151 -20.63 11.02 4.52
CA GLY A 151 -21.06 10.63 5.88
C GLY A 151 -20.45 9.32 6.34
N LEU A 152 -21.25 8.47 7.00
CA LEU A 152 -20.90 7.12 7.44
C LEU A 152 -19.74 7.07 8.46
N TRP A 153 -19.69 8.03 9.37
CA TRP A 153 -18.69 8.03 10.45
C TRP A 153 -18.97 6.97 11.49
N GLU A 154 -17.90 6.36 12.00
CA GLU A 154 -17.95 5.26 12.98
C GLU A 154 -17.84 5.74 14.43
N THR A 155 -17.41 6.98 14.65
CA THR A 155 -17.15 7.52 15.99
C THR A 155 -18.09 8.68 16.25
N LYS A 156 -18.88 8.56 17.32
CA LYS A 156 -19.72 9.67 17.81
C LYS A 156 -18.80 10.73 18.40
N TRP A 157 -18.80 11.93 17.82
CA TRP A 157 -18.03 13.07 18.30
C TRP A 157 -18.98 14.27 18.48
N TRP A 158 -18.62 15.24 19.33
CA TRP A 158 -19.55 16.25 19.89
C TRP A 158 -20.31 17.14 18.88
N GLY A 159 -19.91 17.15 17.61
CA GLY A 159 -20.61 17.87 16.54
C GLY A 159 -20.99 17.00 15.35
N SER A 160 -20.91 15.68 15.47
CA SER A 160 -21.38 14.73 14.46
C SER A 160 -22.91 14.60 14.49
N ASN A 161 -23.64 15.71 14.64
CA ASN A 161 -25.09 15.70 14.85
C ASN A 161 -25.88 15.69 13.54
N GLY A 162 -25.22 16.00 12.43
CA GLY A 162 -25.86 16.00 11.13
C GLY A 162 -24.93 16.46 10.02
N LEU A 163 -25.49 16.42 8.81
CA LEU A 163 -24.88 16.87 7.58
C LEU A 163 -25.81 17.88 6.90
N THR A 164 -25.23 18.78 6.13
CA THR A 164 -25.99 19.71 5.29
C THR A 164 -25.34 19.85 3.93
N ALA A 165 -26.16 20.15 2.93
CA ALA A 165 -25.69 20.63 1.64
C ALA A 165 -26.45 21.87 1.19
N HIS A 166 -25.74 22.70 0.44
CA HIS A 166 -26.31 23.79 -0.35
C HIS A 166 -25.65 23.85 -1.73
N TYR A 167 -26.36 24.41 -2.70
CA TYR A 167 -25.81 24.69 -4.02
C TYR A 167 -25.20 26.10 -4.08
N ASP A 168 -24.10 26.21 -4.79
CA ASP A 168 -23.41 27.45 -5.10
C ASP A 168 -23.50 27.76 -6.61
N PRO A 169 -24.24 28.80 -7.01
CA PRO A 169 -24.48 29.11 -8.42
C PRO A 169 -23.25 29.61 -9.17
N ASP A 170 -22.36 30.34 -8.50
CA ASP A 170 -21.20 30.97 -9.16
C ASP A 170 -20.19 29.94 -9.69
N MET A 171 -20.08 28.79 -9.02
CA MET A 171 -19.18 27.72 -9.40
C MET A 171 -19.86 26.53 -10.09
N ASP A 172 -21.19 26.55 -10.15
CA ASP A 172 -22.05 25.41 -10.48
C ASP A 172 -21.69 24.15 -9.67
N ALA A 173 -21.76 24.27 -8.34
CA ALA A 173 -21.25 23.25 -7.43
C ALA A 173 -22.17 22.99 -6.23
N ILE A 174 -22.14 21.78 -5.68
CA ILE A 174 -22.80 21.45 -4.41
C ILE A 174 -21.75 21.39 -3.30
N VAL A 175 -22.00 22.13 -2.22
CA VAL A 175 -21.18 22.15 -1.01
C VAL A 175 -21.83 21.27 0.04
N SER A 176 -21.05 20.42 0.70
CA SER A 176 -21.50 19.49 1.75
C SER A 176 -20.66 19.63 3.01
N LYS A 177 -21.32 19.63 4.18
CA LYS A 177 -20.67 19.91 5.47
C LYS A 177 -21.19 19.01 6.59
N ILE A 178 -20.32 18.59 7.50
CA ILE A 178 -20.72 18.09 8.82
C ILE A 178 -21.02 19.30 9.71
N TRP A 179 -21.99 19.17 10.61
CA TRP A 179 -22.26 20.21 11.61
C TRP A 179 -21.05 20.41 12.55
N ALA A 180 -20.84 21.64 13.01
CA ALA A 180 -19.76 22.06 13.91
C ALA A 180 -18.29 21.86 13.44
N TYR A 181 -17.80 20.64 13.23
CA TYR A 181 -16.37 20.37 13.01
C TYR A 181 -16.13 19.12 12.13
N GLY A 182 -15.85 19.36 10.85
CA GLY A 182 -15.55 18.31 9.90
C GLY A 182 -15.05 18.90 8.60
N ASP A 183 -14.60 18.04 7.69
CA ASP A 183 -14.17 18.51 6.38
C ASP A 183 -15.40 18.93 5.53
N VAL A 184 -15.26 19.99 4.75
CA VAL A 184 -16.23 20.45 3.76
C VAL A 184 -15.86 19.87 2.41
N PHE A 185 -16.86 19.39 1.68
CA PHE A 185 -16.69 18.87 0.32
C PHE A 185 -17.43 19.72 -0.70
N ILE A 186 -16.82 19.89 -1.87
CA ILE A 186 -17.42 20.55 -3.03
C ILE A 186 -17.40 19.59 -4.20
N LEU A 187 -18.59 19.30 -4.73
CA LEU A 187 -18.81 18.54 -5.96
C LEU A 187 -19.08 19.50 -7.11
N ALA A 188 -18.33 19.38 -8.20
CA ALA A 188 -18.50 20.20 -9.40
C ALA A 188 -18.08 19.42 -10.66
N ALA A 189 -18.37 19.94 -11.84
CA ALA A 189 -17.80 19.47 -13.10
C ALA A 189 -17.49 20.63 -14.05
N ASP A 190 -16.90 20.31 -15.20
CA ASP A 190 -16.71 21.24 -16.34
C ASP A 190 -17.99 21.45 -17.17
N TRP A 191 -18.95 20.54 -17.05
CA TRP A 191 -20.23 20.64 -17.73
C TRP A 191 -21.21 21.48 -16.90
N HIS A 192 -22.14 22.15 -17.58
CA HIS A 192 -23.18 22.92 -16.92
C HIS A 192 -24.30 22.00 -16.42
N SER A 193 -24.64 22.08 -15.14
CA SER A 193 -25.69 21.26 -14.54
C SER A 193 -27.06 21.72 -14.99
N ILE A 194 -27.85 20.80 -15.53
CA ILE A 194 -29.26 21.07 -15.88
C ILE A 194 -30.18 20.85 -14.68
N ALA A 195 -29.67 20.18 -13.64
CA ALA A 195 -30.45 19.69 -12.53
C ALA A 195 -29.56 19.36 -11.33
N ARG A 196 -30.05 19.62 -10.11
CA ARG A 196 -29.26 19.60 -8.88
C ARG A 196 -30.10 19.24 -7.65
N TYR A 197 -29.68 18.21 -6.91
CA TYR A 197 -30.49 17.63 -5.84
C TYR A 197 -29.64 17.11 -4.68
N ALA A 198 -30.19 17.16 -3.46
CA ALA A 198 -29.59 16.56 -2.28
C ALA A 198 -30.63 15.83 -1.41
N THR A 199 -30.30 14.64 -0.91
CA THR A 199 -31.17 13.86 0.00
C THR A 199 -30.37 13.02 0.99
N GLY A 200 -30.99 12.68 2.14
CA GLY A 200 -30.51 11.62 3.03
C GLY A 200 -31.10 10.24 2.75
N SER A 201 -32.08 10.15 1.84
CA SER A 201 -32.80 8.91 1.55
C SER A 201 -32.16 8.19 0.37
N ARG A 202 -31.64 6.98 0.61
CA ARG A 202 -31.12 6.13 -0.47
C ARG A 202 -32.20 5.79 -1.50
N LYS A 203 -33.44 5.59 -1.06
CA LYS A 203 -34.58 5.29 -1.94
C LYS A 203 -34.86 6.47 -2.89
N GLU A 204 -34.91 7.68 -2.34
CA GLU A 204 -35.16 8.89 -3.14
C GLU A 204 -34.01 9.15 -4.13
N TRP A 205 -32.76 9.01 -3.67
CA TRP A 205 -31.59 9.10 -4.54
C TRP A 205 -31.66 8.10 -5.72
N ARG A 206 -32.07 6.85 -5.46
CA ARG A 206 -32.25 5.83 -6.50
C ARG A 206 -33.35 6.19 -7.49
N GLU A 207 -34.49 6.68 -7.00
CA GLU A 207 -35.58 7.13 -7.87
C GLU A 207 -35.13 8.26 -8.80
N TRP A 208 -34.32 9.20 -8.30
CA TRP A 208 -33.74 10.28 -9.10
C TRP A 208 -32.75 9.78 -10.15
N GLN A 209 -31.98 8.74 -9.84
CA GLN A 209 -31.07 8.16 -10.82
C GLN A 209 -31.81 7.52 -11.99
N CYS A 210 -32.96 6.90 -11.73
CA CYS A 210 -33.77 6.28 -12.76
C CYS A 210 -34.61 7.27 -13.57
N ASN A 211 -35.25 8.22 -12.90
CA ASN A 211 -36.34 9.02 -13.48
C ASN A 211 -36.02 10.51 -13.60
N GLY A 212 -34.83 10.94 -13.16
CA GLY A 212 -34.55 12.35 -12.93
C GLY A 212 -35.38 12.92 -11.80
N VAL A 213 -35.42 14.24 -11.69
CA VAL A 213 -36.26 14.95 -10.71
C VAL A 213 -36.98 16.08 -11.44
N LYS A 214 -38.18 16.40 -10.96
CA LYS A 214 -39.01 17.45 -11.54
C LYS A 214 -38.56 18.86 -11.13
N GLU A 215 -37.98 19.01 -9.95
CA GLU A 215 -37.57 20.31 -9.38
C GLU A 215 -36.26 20.22 -8.61
N ASN A 216 -35.43 21.26 -8.74
CA ASN A 216 -34.14 21.36 -8.06
C ASN A 216 -34.31 21.38 -6.53
N ARG A 217 -33.57 20.49 -5.85
CA ARG A 217 -33.59 20.35 -4.39
C ARG A 217 -32.23 20.68 -3.81
N ILE A 218 -31.95 21.97 -3.77
CA ILE A 218 -30.60 22.53 -3.55
C ILE A 218 -30.17 22.65 -2.09
N ARG A 219 -31.06 22.46 -1.13
CA ARG A 219 -30.75 22.52 0.30
C ARG A 219 -31.24 21.26 0.97
N GLN A 220 -30.36 20.62 1.73
CA GLN A 220 -30.71 19.44 2.51
C GLN A 220 -30.04 19.49 3.87
N ILE A 221 -30.76 19.00 4.88
CA ILE A 221 -30.33 18.90 6.26
C ILE A 221 -30.69 17.50 6.71
N ILE A 222 -29.73 16.74 7.23
CA ILE A 222 -29.96 15.41 7.78
C ILE A 222 -29.36 15.33 9.18
N LYS A 223 -30.09 14.68 10.10
CA LYS A 223 -29.60 14.41 11.45
C LYS A 223 -28.86 13.08 11.47
N GLY A 224 -27.75 13.01 12.18
CA GLY A 224 -26.93 11.80 12.33
C GLY A 224 -25.90 11.59 11.22
N PRO A 225 -25.36 10.35 11.09
CA PRO A 225 -24.20 9.99 10.25
C PRO A 225 -24.41 10.06 8.75
N GLY A 226 -25.62 10.38 8.29
CA GLY A 226 -25.98 10.26 6.90
C GLY A 226 -26.11 8.80 6.45
N PRO A 227 -25.82 8.48 5.17
CA PRO A 227 -25.14 9.35 4.20
C PRO A 227 -26.02 10.46 3.64
N LEU A 228 -25.38 11.55 3.21
CA LEU A 228 -25.92 12.59 2.35
C LEU A 228 -25.54 12.28 0.91
N TYR A 229 -26.53 12.30 0.00
CA TYR A 229 -26.34 12.10 -1.44
C TYR A 229 -26.55 13.44 -2.15
N ASN A 230 -25.49 13.96 -2.75
CA ASN A 230 -25.52 15.22 -3.50
C ASN A 230 -25.30 14.94 -4.97
N VAL A 231 -26.24 15.33 -5.83
CA VAL A 231 -26.26 14.95 -7.24
C VAL A 231 -26.26 16.19 -8.13
N LEU A 232 -25.30 16.25 -9.05
CA LEU A 232 -25.35 17.12 -10.22
C LEU A 232 -25.68 16.27 -11.45
N HIS A 233 -26.60 16.77 -12.28
CA HIS A 233 -27.10 16.10 -13.46
C HIS A 233 -26.69 16.87 -14.71
N TYR A 234 -26.13 16.16 -15.68
CA TYR A 234 -25.72 16.68 -16.98
C TYR A 234 -26.35 15.90 -18.12
N GLU A 235 -26.68 16.60 -19.21
CA GLU A 235 -27.11 15.99 -20.46
C GLU A 235 -26.13 16.36 -21.57
N LEU A 236 -25.68 15.34 -22.30
CA LEU A 236 -24.71 15.45 -23.37
C LEU A 236 -25.32 14.82 -24.62
N VAL A 237 -25.41 15.61 -25.69
CA VAL A 237 -25.79 15.11 -27.02
C VAL A 237 -24.51 14.87 -27.81
N LEU A 238 -24.31 13.65 -28.29
CA LEU A 238 -23.14 13.26 -29.07
C LEU A 238 -23.55 12.85 -30.49
N PRO A 239 -23.25 13.68 -31.51
CA PRO A 239 -23.39 13.30 -32.92
C PRO A 239 -22.56 12.06 -33.30
N PRO A 240 -22.86 11.39 -34.43
CA PRO A 240 -22.05 10.30 -34.97
C PRO A 240 -20.58 10.70 -35.13
N GLY A 241 -19.66 9.83 -34.70
CA GLY A 241 -18.20 10.03 -34.80
C GLY A 241 -17.64 11.15 -33.90
N SER A 242 -18.45 11.70 -32.99
CA SER A 242 -18.02 12.77 -32.09
C SER A 242 -17.54 12.22 -30.73
N SER A 243 -16.77 13.05 -30.02
CA SER A 243 -16.36 12.76 -28.65
C SER A 243 -16.58 13.97 -27.74
N LYS A 244 -16.82 13.71 -26.47
CA LYS A 244 -16.92 14.72 -25.42
C LYS A 244 -16.11 14.31 -24.21
N SER A 245 -15.43 15.28 -23.62
CA SER A 245 -14.63 15.12 -22.41
C SER A 245 -14.96 16.20 -21.40
N GLY A 246 -14.80 15.87 -20.12
CA GLY A 246 -14.96 16.82 -19.01
C GLY A 246 -14.44 16.23 -17.72
N MET A 247 -13.99 17.10 -16.82
CA MET A 247 -13.59 16.69 -15.48
C MET A 247 -14.74 16.83 -14.49
N VAL A 248 -14.77 15.91 -13.55
CA VAL A 248 -15.64 15.91 -12.37
C VAL A 248 -14.75 15.99 -11.14
N TYR A 249 -15.07 16.92 -10.25
CA TYR A 249 -14.25 17.29 -9.12
C TYR A 249 -14.95 16.97 -7.80
N LEU A 250 -14.22 16.36 -6.87
CA LEU A 250 -14.57 16.29 -5.45
C LEU A 250 -13.44 16.89 -4.63
N CYS A 251 -13.61 18.13 -4.20
CA CYS A 251 -12.59 18.89 -3.47
C CYS A 251 -12.94 18.99 -1.98
N ARG A 252 -11.92 18.92 -1.12
CA ARG A 252 -12.02 18.91 0.34
C ARG A 252 -11.41 20.19 0.93
N GLY A 253 -11.95 20.71 2.04
CA GLY A 253 -11.32 21.76 2.84
C GLY A 253 -11.79 21.73 4.29
N LYS A 254 -11.13 22.47 5.20
CA LYS A 254 -11.61 22.65 6.59
C LYS A 254 -12.86 23.51 6.68
N ASN A 255 -13.05 24.40 5.71
CA ASN A 255 -14.22 25.26 5.60
C ASN A 255 -14.57 25.44 4.12
N GLU A 256 -15.68 26.12 3.86
CA GLU A 256 -16.17 26.31 2.49
C GLU A 256 -15.20 27.12 1.64
N GLU A 257 -14.72 28.27 2.13
CA GLU A 257 -13.77 29.12 1.39
C GLU A 257 -12.52 28.35 0.97
N TRP A 258 -11.95 27.55 1.87
CA TRP A 258 -10.79 26.74 1.54
C TRP A 258 -11.12 25.64 0.53
N ALA A 259 -12.28 24.98 0.65
CA ALA A 259 -12.72 23.99 -0.32
C ALA A 259 -12.98 24.62 -1.71
N ARG A 260 -13.49 25.86 -1.77
CA ARG A 260 -13.63 26.67 -2.99
C ARG A 260 -12.27 26.96 -3.61
N ALA A 261 -11.30 27.37 -2.80
CA ALA A 261 -9.93 27.59 -3.24
C ALA A 261 -9.29 26.30 -3.79
N GLN A 262 -9.53 25.14 -3.15
CA GLN A 262 -9.09 23.85 -3.69
C GLN A 262 -9.72 23.55 -5.05
N LEU A 263 -11.03 23.76 -5.22
CA LEU A 263 -11.70 23.57 -6.51
C LEU A 263 -11.10 24.47 -7.60
N SER A 264 -10.92 25.75 -7.31
CA SER A 264 -10.35 26.72 -8.26
C SER A 264 -8.94 26.29 -8.71
N VAL A 265 -8.06 25.95 -7.77
CA VAL A 265 -6.70 25.51 -8.11
C VAL A 265 -6.71 24.18 -8.86
N THR A 266 -7.59 23.25 -8.47
CA THR A 266 -7.69 21.94 -9.12
C THR A 266 -8.20 22.06 -10.56
N ARG A 267 -9.22 22.89 -10.84
CA ARG A 267 -9.67 23.17 -12.22
C ARG A 267 -8.51 23.63 -13.12
N ASN A 268 -7.64 24.49 -12.59
CA ASN A 268 -6.52 25.04 -13.35
C ASN A 268 -5.34 24.07 -13.55
N ARG A 269 -5.20 23.04 -12.71
CA ARG A 269 -3.99 22.20 -12.68
C ARG A 269 -4.22 20.71 -12.92
N ALA A 270 -5.44 20.23 -12.82
CA ALA A 270 -5.74 18.79 -12.83
C ALA A 270 -5.22 18.10 -14.10
N LEU A 271 -5.36 18.73 -15.27
CA LEU A 271 -4.89 18.15 -16.53
C LEU A 271 -3.36 18.03 -16.58
N ASP A 272 -2.64 19.04 -16.10
CA ASP A 272 -1.18 19.01 -16.09
C ASP A 272 -0.65 17.97 -15.10
N VAL A 273 -1.30 17.83 -13.94
CA VAL A 273 -0.95 16.78 -12.97
C VAL A 273 -1.24 15.39 -13.54
N LEU A 274 -2.36 15.19 -14.23
CA LEU A 274 -2.67 13.93 -14.90
C LEU A 274 -1.59 13.55 -15.93
N LYS A 275 -1.14 14.51 -16.74
CA LYS A 275 -0.02 14.30 -17.70
C LYS A 275 1.28 13.95 -16.98
N GLN A 276 1.59 14.62 -15.86
CA GLN A 276 2.78 14.30 -15.06
C GLN A 276 2.70 12.89 -14.46
N GLN A 277 1.53 12.48 -13.97
CA GLN A 277 1.30 11.14 -13.43
C GLN A 277 1.48 10.06 -14.51
N LEU A 278 0.93 10.28 -15.71
CA LEU A 278 1.15 9.39 -16.86
C LEU A 278 2.64 9.31 -17.24
N ALA A 279 3.37 10.43 -17.21
CA ALA A 279 4.81 10.44 -17.48
C ALA A 279 5.63 9.69 -16.41
N LEU A 280 5.23 9.78 -15.14
CA LEU A 280 5.85 9.01 -14.05
C LEU A 280 5.59 7.51 -14.20
N ASP A 281 4.40 7.13 -14.66
CA ASP A 281 4.09 5.73 -14.98
C ASP A 281 4.90 5.25 -16.20
N GLU A 282 5.03 6.04 -17.26
CA GLU A 282 5.89 5.72 -18.40
C GLU A 282 7.34 5.50 -17.97
N GLN A 283 7.88 6.43 -17.18
CA GLN A 283 9.26 6.35 -16.70
C GLN A 283 9.51 5.06 -15.92
N PHE A 284 8.54 4.65 -15.10
CA PHE A 284 8.66 3.40 -14.35
C PHE A 284 8.49 2.17 -15.25
N TRP A 285 7.41 2.09 -16.02
CA TRP A 285 7.05 0.90 -16.80
C TRP A 285 7.90 0.70 -18.07
N SER A 286 8.61 1.73 -18.52
CA SER A 286 9.62 1.58 -19.57
C SER A 286 10.85 0.77 -19.10
N GLN A 287 11.10 0.73 -17.79
CA GLN A 287 12.23 0.01 -17.18
C GLN A 287 11.80 -1.23 -16.37
N CYS A 288 10.55 -1.27 -15.92
CA CYS A 288 10.03 -2.36 -15.11
C CYS A 288 9.95 -3.69 -15.88
N PRO A 289 10.37 -4.83 -15.28
CA PRO A 289 10.15 -6.15 -15.83
C PRO A 289 8.66 -6.44 -16.07
N LYS A 290 8.36 -7.16 -17.17
CA LYS A 290 7.00 -7.51 -17.58
C LYS A 290 6.88 -9.00 -17.83
N LEU A 291 5.76 -9.59 -17.42
CA LEU A 291 5.41 -10.96 -17.79
C LEU A 291 4.85 -11.00 -19.22
N VAL A 292 5.60 -11.62 -20.13
CA VAL A 292 5.26 -11.78 -21.57
C VAL A 292 5.18 -13.25 -21.96
N GLY A 293 4.52 -13.58 -23.07
CA GLY A 293 4.32 -14.97 -23.52
C GLY A 293 3.12 -15.65 -22.88
N ASP A 294 3.18 -16.96 -22.64
CA ASP A 294 2.03 -17.81 -22.32
C ASP A 294 1.64 -17.86 -20.82
N TRP A 295 2.08 -16.87 -20.03
CA TRP A 295 1.64 -16.75 -18.65
C TRP A 295 0.12 -16.56 -18.54
N PRO A 296 -0.54 -17.17 -17.53
CA PRO A 296 -1.96 -16.92 -17.27
C PRO A 296 -2.26 -15.43 -17.13
N LEU A 297 -3.41 -14.99 -17.66
CA LEU A 297 -3.77 -13.58 -17.63
C LEU A 297 -3.83 -13.02 -16.20
N SER A 298 -4.33 -13.82 -15.25
CA SER A 298 -4.36 -13.45 -13.84
C SER A 298 -2.97 -13.22 -13.24
N TRP A 299 -1.95 -13.93 -13.71
CA TRP A 299 -0.57 -13.74 -13.26
C TRP A 299 0.02 -12.46 -13.84
N LYS A 300 -0.23 -12.18 -15.13
CA LYS A 300 0.16 -10.90 -15.75
C LYS A 300 -0.49 -9.71 -15.06
N HIS A 301 -1.75 -9.84 -14.64
CA HIS A 301 -2.45 -8.80 -13.87
C HIS A 301 -1.89 -8.68 -12.46
N GLY A 302 -1.73 -9.80 -11.75
CA GLY A 302 -1.14 -9.84 -10.41
C GLY A 302 0.21 -9.16 -10.37
N TRP A 303 1.07 -9.45 -11.36
CA TRP A 303 2.37 -8.79 -11.51
C TRP A 303 2.25 -7.27 -11.55
N VAL A 304 1.32 -6.72 -12.33
CA VAL A 304 1.08 -5.27 -12.37
C VAL A 304 0.59 -4.76 -11.02
N TYR A 305 -0.36 -5.45 -10.39
CA TYR A 305 -0.89 -5.03 -9.08
C TYR A 305 0.17 -5.05 -7.99
N ASP A 306 1.08 -6.03 -7.98
CA ASP A 306 2.16 -6.15 -7.01
C ASP A 306 3.14 -4.97 -7.14
N TRP A 307 3.56 -4.66 -8.37
CA TRP A 307 4.40 -3.49 -8.65
C TRP A 307 3.73 -2.17 -8.27
N GLU A 308 2.45 -2.00 -8.59
CA GLU A 308 1.72 -0.78 -8.24
C GLU A 308 1.49 -0.64 -6.73
N THR A 309 1.28 -1.75 -6.02
CA THR A 309 1.19 -1.79 -4.56
C THR A 309 2.52 -1.38 -3.94
N LEU A 310 3.62 -1.95 -4.40
CA LEU A 310 4.97 -1.61 -3.97
C LEU A 310 5.27 -0.12 -4.21
N ARG A 311 5.01 0.41 -5.41
CA ARG A 311 5.19 1.84 -5.72
C ARG A 311 4.32 2.75 -4.83
N MET A 312 3.16 2.27 -4.36
CA MET A 312 2.25 3.01 -3.49
C MET A 312 2.72 3.06 -2.04
N ASN A 313 3.48 2.06 -1.60
CA ASN A 313 4.04 2.00 -0.25
C ASN A 313 5.31 2.83 -0.08
N ILE A 314 6.05 3.13 -1.16
CA ILE A 314 7.20 4.03 -1.07
C ILE A 314 6.73 5.48 -0.93
N ARG A 315 7.00 6.09 0.22
CA ARG A 315 6.57 7.43 0.62
C ARG A 315 7.70 8.44 0.50
N ARG A 316 7.29 9.71 0.45
CA ARG A 316 8.21 10.84 0.54
C ARG A 316 8.71 11.03 1.98
N PRO A 317 9.90 11.61 2.18
CA PRO A 317 10.41 11.98 3.50
C PRO A 317 9.38 12.78 4.33
N ILE A 318 9.25 12.45 5.61
CA ILE A 318 8.37 13.14 6.56
C ILE A 318 8.81 12.80 8.00
N GLY A 319 8.71 13.78 8.90
CA GLY A 319 8.98 13.59 10.32
C GLY A 319 10.43 13.12 10.58
N ILE A 320 10.61 11.96 11.21
CA ILE A 320 11.93 11.37 11.46
C ILE A 320 12.62 10.89 10.17
N PHE A 321 11.86 10.47 9.16
CA PHE A 321 12.40 9.96 7.89
C PHE A 321 12.85 11.13 7.01
N LYS A 322 14.15 11.19 6.73
CA LYS A 322 14.80 12.18 5.88
C LYS A 322 14.96 11.69 4.44
N HIS A 323 14.79 10.40 4.22
CA HIS A 323 14.83 9.73 2.93
C HIS A 323 13.44 9.17 2.53
N PRO A 324 13.24 8.82 1.25
CA PRO A 324 12.11 7.97 0.87
C PRO A 324 12.10 6.72 1.73
N TRP A 325 10.92 6.31 2.17
CA TRP A 325 10.76 5.20 3.12
C TRP A 325 9.61 4.31 2.67
N ASP A 326 9.70 3.03 2.99
CA ASP A 326 8.63 2.09 2.75
C ASP A 326 7.65 2.09 3.94
N ALA A 327 6.39 2.36 3.64
CA ALA A 327 5.31 2.42 4.61
C ALA A 327 4.73 1.06 4.99
N MET A 328 5.11 -0.04 4.31
CA MET A 328 4.59 -1.40 4.42
C MET A 328 3.10 -1.54 4.03
N GLN A 329 2.26 -0.60 4.44
CA GLN A 329 0.82 -0.56 4.16
C GLN A 329 0.28 0.86 4.07
N VAL A 330 -0.74 1.04 3.23
CA VAL A 330 -1.34 2.36 2.96
C VAL A 330 -2.24 2.89 4.07
N HIS A 331 -2.79 2.03 4.92
CA HIS A 331 -3.77 2.41 5.96
C HIS A 331 -3.13 2.86 7.28
N SER A 332 -2.02 2.24 7.66
CA SER A 332 -1.25 2.59 8.85
C SER A 332 0.24 2.50 8.55
N PRO A 333 0.76 3.48 7.78
CA PRO A 333 2.17 3.56 7.39
C PRO A 333 3.12 3.42 8.59
N ARG A 334 4.16 2.60 8.43
CA ARG A 334 5.29 2.45 9.35
C ARG A 334 6.45 1.73 8.65
N VAL A 335 7.67 1.97 9.09
CA VAL A 335 8.84 1.23 8.62
C VAL A 335 8.92 -0.11 9.36
N VAL A 336 9.18 -1.18 8.60
CA VAL A 336 9.54 -2.50 9.13
C VAL A 336 10.69 -3.03 8.29
N LEU A 337 11.85 -3.29 8.89
CA LEU A 337 13.09 -3.54 8.14
C LEU A 337 12.99 -4.77 7.23
N GLY A 338 12.34 -5.85 7.67
CA GLY A 338 12.24 -7.09 6.89
C GLY A 338 11.39 -6.91 5.63
N GLU A 339 10.20 -6.33 5.77
CA GLU A 339 9.30 -6.01 4.67
C GLU A 339 9.95 -5.01 3.72
N THR A 340 10.55 -3.95 4.24
CA THR A 340 11.28 -2.98 3.42
C THR A 340 12.43 -3.63 2.66
N ALA A 341 13.13 -4.61 3.24
CA ALA A 341 14.16 -5.34 2.52
C ALA A 341 13.56 -6.12 1.32
N LEU A 342 12.50 -6.89 1.53
CA LEU A 342 11.86 -7.68 0.47
C LEU A 342 11.26 -6.79 -0.63
N ASP A 343 10.61 -5.70 -0.22
CA ASP A 343 10.03 -4.70 -1.11
C ASP A 343 11.13 -4.02 -1.95
N MET A 344 12.28 -3.67 -1.34
CA MET A 344 13.38 -3.03 -2.06
C MET A 344 14.20 -4.01 -2.89
N LEU A 345 14.27 -5.29 -2.54
CA LEU A 345 14.78 -6.33 -3.44
C LEU A 345 13.97 -6.34 -4.72
N THR A 346 12.63 -6.37 -4.61
CA THR A 346 11.74 -6.32 -5.76
C THR A 346 11.93 -5.00 -6.51
N MET A 347 11.86 -3.85 -5.84
CA MET A 347 12.02 -2.53 -6.45
C MET A 347 13.34 -2.39 -7.21
N SER A 348 14.41 -3.06 -6.76
CA SER A 348 15.73 -2.96 -7.38
C SER A 348 15.76 -3.42 -8.85
N TYR A 349 14.83 -4.30 -9.27
CA TYR A 349 14.73 -4.75 -10.66
C TYR A 349 14.11 -3.72 -11.60
N ALA A 350 13.36 -2.74 -11.08
CA ALA A 350 12.73 -1.68 -11.88
C ALA A 350 13.36 -0.31 -11.65
N ASN A 351 13.78 -0.01 -10.42
CA ASN A 351 14.40 1.25 -10.03
C ASN A 351 15.45 1.03 -8.94
N PRO A 352 16.67 0.59 -9.31
CA PRO A 352 17.74 0.31 -8.36
C PRO A 352 18.20 1.55 -7.58
N LYS A 353 18.05 2.76 -8.16
CA LYS A 353 18.40 4.00 -7.47
C LYS A 353 17.46 4.24 -6.27
N LEU A 354 16.15 4.17 -6.50
CA LEU A 354 15.15 4.35 -5.44
C LEU A 354 15.26 3.26 -4.37
N ALA A 355 15.45 2.01 -4.78
CA ALA A 355 15.61 0.89 -3.85
C ALA A 355 16.79 1.10 -2.88
N LYS A 356 17.95 1.52 -3.40
CA LYS A 356 19.14 1.83 -2.60
C LYS A 356 18.92 3.01 -1.66
N GLU A 357 18.21 4.04 -2.12
CA GLU A 357 17.91 5.24 -1.32
C GLU A 357 16.98 4.89 -0.13
N VAL A 358 15.95 4.08 -0.37
CA VAL A 358 15.05 3.58 0.70
C VAL A 358 15.82 2.69 1.68
N LEU A 359 16.59 1.71 1.20
CA LEU A 359 17.41 0.85 2.06
C LEU A 359 18.38 1.67 2.92
N PHE A 360 19.03 2.68 2.35
CA PHE A 360 19.89 3.57 3.12
C PHE A 360 19.11 4.35 4.18
N GLY A 361 17.99 4.95 3.79
CA GLY A 361 17.09 5.69 4.67
C GLY A 361 16.62 4.88 5.87
N THR A 362 16.24 3.61 5.66
CA THR A 362 15.78 2.70 6.71
C THR A 362 16.79 2.55 7.85
N PHE A 363 18.09 2.55 7.55
CA PHE A 363 19.14 2.46 8.56
C PHE A 363 19.63 3.84 9.06
N ALA A 364 19.69 4.83 8.17
CA ALA A 364 20.21 6.16 8.48
C ALA A 364 19.25 6.99 9.35
N ASP A 365 17.94 6.83 9.12
CA ASP A 365 16.89 7.57 9.82
C ASP A 365 16.31 6.81 11.03
N ALA A 366 16.81 5.61 11.31
CA ALA A 366 16.34 4.76 12.41
C ALA A 366 16.58 5.43 13.78
N LEU A 367 15.64 5.23 14.71
CA LEU A 367 15.73 5.74 16.08
C LEU A 367 16.88 5.10 16.88
N ALA A 368 17.22 3.86 16.55
CA ALA A 368 18.27 3.08 17.20
C ALA A 368 18.87 2.06 16.22
N PRO A 369 20.09 1.54 16.49
CA PRO A 369 20.77 0.62 15.57
C PRO A 369 20.04 -0.69 15.30
N ASN A 370 19.11 -1.14 16.16
CA ASN A 370 18.28 -2.31 15.91
C ASN A 370 17.14 -2.07 14.90
N VAL A 371 16.97 -0.83 14.42
CA VAL A 371 15.93 -0.41 13.48
C VAL A 371 14.54 -0.77 14.03
N PRO A 372 14.10 -0.11 15.12
CA PRO A 372 12.78 -0.35 15.69
C PRO A 372 11.69 -0.04 14.67
N CYS A 373 10.61 -0.83 14.69
CA CYS A 373 9.47 -0.56 13.83
C CYS A 373 8.84 0.77 14.26
N ALA A 374 8.90 1.78 13.39
CA ALA A 374 8.60 3.16 13.75
C ALA A 374 7.69 3.84 12.74
N ARG A 375 6.94 4.82 13.24
CA ARG A 375 6.11 5.73 12.45
C ARG A 375 6.85 7.01 12.15
N GLU A 376 6.24 7.86 11.34
CA GLU A 376 6.87 9.12 10.92
C GLU A 376 7.18 10.09 12.06
N ASP A 377 6.49 10.00 13.19
CA ASP A 377 6.73 10.83 14.37
C ASP A 377 7.78 10.24 15.33
N GLY A 378 8.31 9.05 15.03
CA GLY A 378 9.21 8.30 15.90
C GLY A 378 8.51 7.44 16.95
N SER A 379 7.18 7.36 16.95
CA SER A 379 6.50 6.37 17.81
C SER A 379 6.80 4.95 17.32
N VAL A 380 7.19 4.08 18.24
CA VAL A 380 7.44 2.66 17.95
C VAL A 380 6.16 1.84 18.05
N ASN A 381 6.03 0.82 17.20
CA ASN A 381 4.82 -0.03 17.15
C ASN A 381 5.06 -1.48 17.58
N MET A 382 6.27 -1.81 18.04
CA MET A 382 6.63 -3.14 18.51
C MET A 382 7.35 -3.00 19.86
N ILE A 383 6.61 -3.22 20.94
CA ILE A 383 7.13 -3.13 22.32
C ILE A 383 6.85 -4.48 22.99
N GLY A 384 7.88 -5.14 23.52
CA GLY A 384 7.74 -6.38 24.27
C GLY A 384 6.95 -6.20 25.57
N ALA A 385 6.45 -7.30 26.13
CA ALA A 385 5.73 -7.28 27.40
C ALA A 385 6.61 -6.83 28.59
N ASP A 386 7.93 -6.90 28.41
CA ASP A 386 8.97 -6.37 29.30
C ASP A 386 9.23 -4.86 29.13
N GLY A 387 8.63 -4.22 28.13
CA GLY A 387 8.83 -2.81 27.81
C GLY A 387 9.94 -2.55 26.78
N SER A 388 10.59 -3.57 26.25
CA SER A 388 11.68 -3.42 25.27
C SER A 388 11.16 -2.95 23.92
N GLU A 389 11.75 -1.90 23.35
CA GLU A 389 11.48 -1.45 21.98
C GLU A 389 12.18 -2.38 20.98
N CYS A 390 11.40 -3.22 20.28
CA CYS A 390 11.92 -4.25 19.41
C CYS A 390 12.11 -3.76 17.97
N GLY A 391 13.23 -4.16 17.38
CA GLY A 391 13.49 -4.07 15.95
C GLY A 391 13.02 -5.31 15.20
N THR A 392 13.31 -5.36 13.91
CA THR A 392 13.16 -6.60 13.15
C THR A 392 14.47 -7.39 13.20
N ALA A 393 14.37 -8.66 13.57
CA ALA A 393 15.50 -9.56 13.62
C ALA A 393 16.12 -9.84 12.22
N PRO A 394 17.43 -10.11 12.14
CA PRO A 394 18.19 -10.16 10.89
C PRO A 394 17.80 -11.30 9.94
N MET A 395 17.04 -12.29 10.41
CA MET A 395 16.49 -13.35 9.56
C MET A 395 15.17 -12.97 8.89
N TRP A 396 14.44 -11.99 9.43
CA TRP A 396 13.17 -11.59 8.82
C TRP A 396 13.47 -10.67 7.62
N GLY A 397 13.13 -11.14 6.43
CA GLY A 397 13.44 -10.45 5.16
C GLY A 397 14.92 -10.49 4.74
N PHE A 398 15.81 -11.12 5.52
CA PHE A 398 17.24 -11.26 5.25
C PHE A 398 17.92 -9.98 4.71
N PRO A 399 17.84 -8.83 5.43
CA PRO A 399 18.24 -7.52 4.92
C PRO A 399 19.67 -7.45 4.37
N PHE A 400 20.63 -8.18 4.95
CA PHE A 400 22.01 -8.19 4.44
C PHE A 400 22.13 -8.91 3.08
N HIS A 401 21.45 -10.04 2.94
CA HIS A 401 21.36 -10.76 1.65
C HIS A 401 20.70 -9.88 0.59
N VAL A 402 19.61 -9.21 0.98
CA VAL A 402 18.92 -8.24 0.13
C VAL A 402 19.86 -7.14 -0.28
N ILE A 403 20.58 -6.47 0.63
CA ILE A 403 21.48 -5.35 0.34
C ILE A 403 22.63 -5.76 -0.59
N GLN A 404 23.11 -7.00 -0.48
CA GLN A 404 24.13 -7.52 -1.38
C GLN A 404 23.66 -7.56 -2.83
N THR A 405 22.39 -7.88 -3.09
CA THR A 405 21.85 -8.03 -4.45
C THR A 405 21.91 -6.74 -5.29
N PRO A 406 21.36 -5.58 -4.88
CA PRO A 406 21.47 -4.33 -5.63
C PRO A 406 22.90 -3.78 -5.66
N TYR A 407 23.74 -4.08 -4.65
CA TYR A 407 25.16 -3.78 -4.75
C TYR A 407 25.80 -4.55 -5.92
N GLU A 408 25.60 -5.86 -5.99
CA GLU A 408 26.18 -6.72 -7.03
C GLU A 408 25.66 -6.36 -8.42
N ALA A 409 24.39 -5.98 -8.53
CA ALA A 409 23.80 -5.53 -9.79
C ALA A 409 24.33 -4.17 -10.27
N THR A 410 24.70 -3.26 -9.37
CA THR A 410 25.03 -1.87 -9.73
C THR A 410 26.49 -1.46 -9.54
N GLY A 411 27.26 -2.18 -8.73
CA GLY A 411 28.64 -1.83 -8.37
C GLY A 411 28.78 -0.51 -7.61
N ASP A 412 27.70 -0.01 -6.99
CA ASP A 412 27.68 1.32 -6.36
C ASP A 412 28.43 1.35 -5.03
N THR A 413 29.72 1.65 -5.13
CA THR A 413 30.63 1.76 -3.98
C THR A 413 30.36 2.99 -3.11
N VAL A 414 29.80 4.06 -3.68
CA VAL A 414 29.49 5.30 -2.94
C VAL A 414 28.34 5.03 -1.97
N TRP A 415 27.25 4.44 -2.46
CA TRP A 415 26.14 4.02 -1.64
C TRP A 415 26.57 3.05 -0.54
N LEU A 416 27.36 2.02 -0.90
CA LEU A 416 27.84 1.06 0.07
C LEU A 416 28.70 1.71 1.17
N LYS A 417 29.58 2.65 0.81
CA LYS A 417 30.39 3.40 1.78
C LYS A 417 29.55 4.21 2.76
N GLN A 418 28.43 4.77 2.31
CA GLN A 418 27.49 5.50 3.17
C GLN A 418 26.70 4.56 4.08
N LEU A 419 26.26 3.41 3.57
CA LEU A 419 25.45 2.45 4.32
C LEU A 419 26.25 1.64 5.36
N TYR A 420 27.51 1.30 5.05
CA TYR A 420 28.33 0.39 5.84
C TYR A 420 28.43 0.72 7.35
N PRO A 421 28.65 1.99 7.78
CA PRO A 421 28.68 2.33 9.20
C PRO A 421 27.40 1.96 9.96
N HIS A 422 26.24 2.10 9.31
CA HIS A 422 24.95 1.77 9.92
C HIS A 422 24.75 0.26 10.02
N LEU A 423 25.14 -0.50 9.00
CA LEU A 423 25.12 -1.97 9.05
C LEU A 423 26.03 -2.51 10.15
N LYS A 424 27.21 -1.90 10.32
CA LYS A 424 28.15 -2.21 11.40
C LYS A 424 27.53 -1.92 12.78
N ALA A 425 26.83 -0.80 12.92
CA ALA A 425 26.12 -0.46 14.17
C ALA A 425 25.00 -1.46 14.48
N TYR A 426 24.21 -1.86 13.47
CA TYR A 426 23.16 -2.88 13.60
C TYR A 426 23.72 -4.20 14.15
N LEU A 427 24.76 -4.75 13.51
CA LEU A 427 25.34 -6.03 13.97
C LEU A 427 25.97 -5.95 15.35
N ARG A 428 26.60 -4.81 15.69
CA ARG A 428 27.17 -4.59 17.03
C ARG A 428 26.08 -4.56 18.09
N TRP A 429 24.99 -3.85 17.84
CA TRP A 429 23.86 -3.82 18.75
C TRP A 429 23.30 -5.22 19.01
N TRP A 430 23.14 -6.05 17.97
CA TRP A 430 22.67 -7.43 18.14
C TRP A 430 23.64 -8.28 18.96
N LEU A 431 24.96 -8.13 18.73
CA LEU A 431 25.98 -8.81 19.53
C LEU A 431 26.00 -8.38 21.00
N GLU A 432 25.57 -7.16 21.30
CA GLU A 432 25.57 -6.61 22.65
C GLU A 432 24.26 -6.92 23.40
N ASN A 433 23.12 -6.93 22.70
CA ASN A 433 21.79 -6.91 23.32
C ASN A 433 20.96 -8.18 23.07
N ARG A 434 21.40 -9.05 22.15
CA ARG A 434 20.66 -10.24 21.70
C ARG A 434 21.50 -11.50 21.72
N THR A 435 22.49 -11.55 22.61
CA THR A 435 23.26 -12.75 22.90
C THR A 435 23.18 -13.11 24.36
N ASP A 436 23.02 -14.39 24.67
CA ASP A 436 23.10 -14.87 26.03
C ASP A 436 24.54 -14.86 26.58
N GLU A 437 24.71 -15.23 27.84
CA GLU A 437 26.02 -15.29 28.53
C GLU A 437 27.02 -16.23 27.86
N GLU A 438 26.55 -17.23 27.10
CA GLU A 438 27.38 -18.16 26.33
C GLU A 438 27.64 -17.67 24.89
N GLY A 439 27.11 -16.49 24.55
CA GLY A 439 27.28 -15.81 23.27
C GLY A 439 26.39 -16.34 22.16
N TRP A 440 25.26 -16.99 22.46
CA TRP A 440 24.27 -17.47 21.47
C TRP A 440 23.19 -16.44 21.19
N PHE A 441 22.79 -16.32 19.93
CA PHE A 441 21.73 -15.39 19.57
C PHE A 441 20.34 -15.86 20.01
N HIS A 442 19.53 -14.90 20.45
CA HIS A 442 18.11 -15.04 20.75
C HIS A 442 17.34 -13.82 20.23
N CYS A 443 16.02 -13.92 20.17
CA CYS A 443 15.15 -12.75 20.07
C CYS A 443 14.64 -12.38 21.46
N ASN A 444 14.18 -11.14 21.64
CA ASN A 444 13.47 -10.71 22.84
C ASN A 444 12.17 -11.49 22.99
N ASN A 445 11.39 -11.58 21.92
CA ASN A 445 10.08 -12.22 21.86
C ASN A 445 9.74 -12.64 20.43
N SER A 446 8.57 -13.24 20.23
CA SER A 446 8.14 -13.71 18.90
C SER A 446 7.87 -12.56 17.91
N TRP A 447 7.41 -11.39 18.38
CA TRP A 447 7.25 -10.20 17.53
C TRP A 447 8.56 -9.73 16.91
N GLU A 448 9.64 -9.63 17.70
CA GLU A 448 10.96 -9.22 17.18
C GLU A 448 11.46 -10.15 16.07
N SER A 449 11.09 -11.44 16.16
CA SER A 449 11.48 -12.45 15.18
C SER A 449 10.71 -12.37 13.85
N GLY A 450 9.61 -11.60 13.80
CA GLY A 450 8.65 -11.58 12.69
C GLY A 450 7.73 -12.81 12.60
N GLN A 451 7.88 -13.78 13.52
CA GLN A 451 7.08 -15.00 13.59
C GLN A 451 6.07 -14.90 14.74
N ASP A 452 5.17 -13.93 14.63
CA ASP A 452 4.17 -13.57 15.64
C ASP A 452 3.44 -14.80 16.19
N GLY A 453 3.56 -15.06 17.50
CA GLY A 453 2.87 -16.15 18.17
C GLY A 453 3.41 -17.56 17.88
N SER A 454 4.56 -17.68 17.22
CA SER A 454 5.12 -19.00 16.89
C SER A 454 5.40 -19.84 18.13
N ARG A 455 4.95 -21.11 18.09
CA ARG A 455 5.10 -22.09 19.17
C ARG A 455 6.56 -22.44 19.48
N ARG A 456 7.50 -22.10 18.58
CA ARG A 456 8.94 -22.33 18.78
C ARG A 456 9.51 -21.54 19.96
N PHE A 457 8.89 -20.41 20.34
CA PHE A 457 9.35 -19.54 21.42
C PHE A 457 8.94 -20.02 22.83
N LEU A 458 8.10 -21.05 22.94
CA LEU A 458 7.70 -21.68 24.22
C LEU A 458 7.07 -20.73 25.25
N VAL A 459 6.44 -19.65 24.77
CA VAL A 459 5.70 -18.66 25.57
C VAL A 459 4.24 -18.61 25.14
N LYS A 460 3.38 -17.91 25.91
CA LYS A 460 1.94 -17.83 25.64
C LYS A 460 1.56 -16.58 24.85
N GLY A 461 2.13 -15.43 25.20
CA GLY A 461 1.91 -14.15 24.54
C GLY A 461 2.95 -13.87 23.46
N GLU A 462 2.55 -13.19 22.39
CA GLU A 462 3.43 -12.89 21.26
C GLU A 462 4.59 -11.95 21.65
N GLY A 463 4.32 -11.02 22.57
CA GLY A 463 5.30 -10.09 23.14
C GLY A 463 6.01 -10.61 24.39
N ASP A 464 5.69 -11.82 24.88
CA ASP A 464 6.30 -12.38 26.08
C ASP A 464 7.80 -12.66 25.86
N PRO A 465 8.68 -12.36 26.85
CA PRO A 465 10.11 -12.61 26.73
C PRO A 465 10.46 -14.08 26.46
N ALA A 466 11.27 -14.31 25.44
CA ALA A 466 11.70 -15.61 24.96
C ALA A 466 13.23 -15.71 24.77
N GLU A 467 13.98 -14.89 25.51
CA GLU A 467 15.46 -14.80 25.40
C GLU A 467 16.20 -16.12 25.65
N PHE A 468 15.55 -17.06 26.34
CA PHE A 468 16.09 -18.40 26.57
C PHE A 468 16.06 -19.29 25.32
N VAL A 469 15.42 -18.88 24.22
CA VAL A 469 15.36 -19.65 22.98
C VAL A 469 16.50 -19.22 22.06
N ARG A 470 17.47 -20.12 21.89
CA ARG A 470 18.57 -19.93 20.92
C ARG A 470 18.06 -20.27 19.54
N THR A 471 18.04 -19.29 18.65
CA THR A 471 17.32 -19.34 17.37
C THR A 471 18.25 -19.67 16.21
N VAL A 472 17.97 -20.77 15.50
CA VAL A 472 18.87 -21.27 14.45
C VAL A 472 18.92 -20.37 13.21
N ASP A 473 17.83 -19.71 12.91
CA ASP A 473 17.67 -18.73 11.83
C ASP A 473 18.38 -17.40 12.13
N VAL A 474 18.35 -16.92 13.38
CA VAL A 474 19.15 -15.74 13.77
C VAL A 474 20.65 -16.06 13.69
N GLU A 475 21.10 -17.21 14.21
CA GLU A 475 22.49 -17.63 14.08
C GLU A 475 22.93 -17.73 12.62
N ALA A 476 22.10 -18.32 11.74
CA ALA A 476 22.40 -18.46 10.32
C ALA A 476 22.47 -17.10 9.60
N SER A 477 21.47 -16.24 9.79
CA SER A 477 21.41 -14.92 9.15
C SER A 477 22.53 -14.00 9.64
N MET A 478 22.88 -14.04 10.93
CA MET A 478 24.02 -13.29 11.47
C MET A 478 25.35 -13.80 10.92
N ALA A 479 25.51 -15.11 10.73
CA ALA A 479 26.69 -15.67 10.08
C ALA A 479 26.86 -15.12 8.65
N GLU A 480 25.79 -15.13 7.86
CA GLU A 480 25.77 -14.57 6.50
C GLU A 480 26.03 -13.06 6.52
N ALA A 481 25.32 -12.30 7.35
CA ALA A 481 25.50 -10.86 7.47
C ALA A 481 26.96 -10.48 7.76
N MET A 482 27.63 -11.20 8.65
CA MET A 482 29.05 -10.99 8.94
C MET A 482 29.97 -11.37 7.76
N LEU A 483 29.65 -12.42 7.00
CA LEU A 483 30.40 -12.75 5.78
C LEU A 483 30.23 -11.68 4.70
N ILE A 484 29.04 -11.09 4.59
CA ILE A 484 28.76 -9.96 3.69
C ILE A 484 29.53 -8.72 4.16
N MET A 485 29.52 -8.41 5.45
CA MET A 485 30.29 -7.30 6.01
C MET A 485 31.80 -7.47 5.83
N LYS A 486 32.32 -8.71 5.91
CA LYS A 486 33.71 -9.01 5.55
C LYS A 486 34.03 -8.61 4.11
N LYS A 487 33.13 -8.90 3.16
CA LYS A 487 33.26 -8.53 1.74
C LYS A 487 33.16 -7.01 1.55
N PHE A 488 32.23 -6.36 2.23
CA PHE A 488 31.97 -4.93 2.11
C PHE A 488 33.01 -4.03 2.78
N ALA A 489 33.61 -4.49 3.88
CA ALA A 489 34.61 -3.74 4.65
C ALA A 489 35.70 -3.06 3.79
N PRO A 490 36.45 -3.78 2.93
CA PRO A 490 37.48 -3.14 2.11
C PRO A 490 36.89 -2.17 1.07
N ILE A 491 35.72 -2.48 0.50
CA ILE A 491 35.05 -1.62 -0.49
C ILE A 491 34.62 -0.29 0.15
N ALA A 492 34.13 -0.35 1.39
CA ALA A 492 33.75 0.82 2.17
C ALA A 492 34.95 1.57 2.78
N GLY A 493 36.20 1.13 2.53
CA GLY A 493 37.41 1.74 3.10
C GLY A 493 37.70 1.38 4.56
N ASN A 494 37.12 0.29 5.06
CA ASN A 494 37.23 -0.20 6.44
C ASN A 494 37.96 -1.56 6.50
N SER A 495 39.04 -1.75 5.73
CA SER A 495 39.72 -3.04 5.58
C SER A 495 40.16 -3.71 6.89
N ALA A 496 40.39 -2.94 7.96
CA ALA A 496 40.69 -3.48 9.29
C ALA A 496 39.55 -4.35 9.87
N ASP A 497 38.30 -4.09 9.48
CA ASP A 497 37.14 -4.85 9.95
C ASP A 497 37.05 -6.25 9.32
N THR A 498 37.75 -6.53 8.21
CA THR A 498 37.69 -7.83 7.51
C THR A 498 38.03 -9.00 8.45
N THR A 499 39.06 -8.84 9.28
CA THR A 499 39.48 -9.87 10.26
C THR A 499 38.45 -10.04 11.37
N LEU A 500 37.89 -8.92 11.86
CA LEU A 500 36.84 -8.92 12.87
C LEU A 500 35.62 -9.71 12.38
N TRP A 501 35.07 -9.35 11.23
CA TRP A 501 33.89 -10.00 10.67
C TRP A 501 34.14 -11.46 10.34
N HIS A 502 35.33 -11.80 9.83
CA HIS A 502 35.68 -13.18 9.56
C HIS A 502 35.67 -14.05 10.82
N ASN A 503 36.22 -13.56 11.94
CA ASN A 503 36.27 -14.29 13.20
C ASN A 503 34.88 -14.46 13.82
N LEU A 504 34.07 -13.39 13.83
CA LEU A 504 32.70 -13.44 14.32
C LEU A 504 31.85 -14.41 13.47
N ALA A 505 31.91 -14.29 12.14
CA ALA A 505 31.20 -15.20 11.23
C ALA A 505 31.58 -16.67 11.47
N ARG A 506 32.87 -16.97 11.65
CA ARG A 506 33.35 -18.35 11.88
C ARG A 506 32.67 -18.97 13.10
N ARG A 507 32.54 -18.20 14.19
CA ARG A 507 31.85 -18.67 15.40
C ARG A 507 30.37 -18.96 15.13
N ARG A 508 29.67 -18.05 14.44
CA ARG A 508 28.24 -18.23 14.10
C ARG A 508 28.01 -19.41 13.16
N VAL A 509 28.85 -19.60 12.15
CA VAL A 509 28.83 -20.79 11.28
C VAL A 509 28.94 -22.08 12.10
N GLN A 510 29.86 -22.14 13.06
CA GLN A 510 30.03 -23.31 13.93
C GLN A 510 28.79 -23.54 14.81
N ASN A 511 28.29 -22.48 15.43
CA ASN A 511 27.06 -22.49 16.23
C ASN A 511 25.88 -23.04 15.40
N THR A 512 25.54 -22.42 14.27
CA THR A 512 24.45 -22.86 13.38
C THR A 512 24.58 -24.33 12.99
N ARG A 513 25.79 -24.77 12.60
CA ARG A 513 26.01 -26.16 12.19
C ARG A 513 25.84 -27.15 13.34
N SER A 514 26.15 -26.76 14.57
CA SER A 514 25.95 -27.59 15.76
C SER A 514 24.48 -27.71 16.17
N MET A 515 23.60 -26.84 15.66
CA MET A 515 22.14 -26.91 15.86
C MET A 515 21.46 -27.93 14.93
N PHE A 516 22.25 -28.82 14.30
CA PHE A 516 21.77 -29.88 13.42
C PHE A 516 21.58 -31.20 14.19
N PHE A 517 20.32 -31.54 14.47
CA PHE A 517 19.96 -32.70 15.28
C PHE A 517 19.15 -33.71 14.48
N LYS A 518 19.64 -34.95 14.39
CA LYS A 518 18.93 -36.08 13.79
C LYS A 518 18.37 -35.75 12.39
N GLY A 519 19.19 -35.15 11.54
CA GLY A 519 18.86 -34.86 10.13
C GLY A 519 18.15 -33.53 9.87
N LYS A 520 17.98 -32.65 10.87
CA LYS A 520 17.34 -31.34 10.71
C LYS A 520 17.89 -30.30 11.66
N PHE A 521 17.80 -29.04 11.27
CA PHE A 521 18.10 -27.90 12.13
C PHE A 521 16.95 -27.64 13.10
N ARG A 522 17.29 -27.18 14.31
CA ARG A 522 16.32 -26.87 15.38
C ARG A 522 16.84 -25.74 16.25
N ASP A 523 15.93 -24.99 16.83
CA ASP A 523 16.24 -24.15 17.99
C ASP A 523 16.66 -24.98 19.19
N VAL A 524 17.34 -24.33 20.12
CA VAL A 524 17.79 -24.92 21.38
C VAL A 524 17.22 -24.12 22.54
N ASP A 525 16.64 -24.82 23.51
CA ASP A 525 16.24 -24.21 24.78
C ASP A 525 17.49 -24.03 25.64
N GLY A 526 17.93 -22.78 25.83
CA GLY A 526 19.14 -22.43 26.55
C GLY A 526 19.14 -22.86 28.02
N ARG A 527 17.96 -23.07 28.63
CA ARG A 527 17.82 -23.45 30.05
C ARG A 527 18.29 -24.89 30.31
N ASN A 528 18.04 -25.79 29.37
CA ASN A 528 18.34 -27.22 29.48
C ASN A 528 19.29 -27.72 28.38
N LYS A 529 19.66 -26.85 27.43
CA LYS A 529 20.54 -27.10 26.29
C LYS A 529 20.04 -28.22 25.38
N GLN A 530 18.72 -28.48 25.36
CA GLN A 530 18.10 -29.49 24.52
C GLN A 530 17.49 -28.85 23.27
N PRO A 531 17.47 -29.58 22.14
CA PRO A 531 16.78 -29.12 20.94
C PRO A 531 15.27 -29.02 21.20
N ILE A 532 14.65 -27.97 20.68
CA ILE A 532 13.20 -27.78 20.74
C ILE A 532 12.53 -28.73 19.72
N ILE A 533 11.62 -29.56 20.22
CA ILE A 533 10.89 -30.56 19.42
C ILE A 533 9.41 -30.21 19.40
N LEU A 534 8.99 -29.64 18.27
CA LEU A 534 7.58 -29.42 17.93
C LEU A 534 7.02 -30.73 17.36
N ARG A 535 5.90 -31.22 17.92
CA ARG A 535 5.40 -32.58 17.65
C ARG A 535 4.50 -32.67 16.41
N ASP A 536 3.90 -31.56 16.03
CA ASP A 536 2.80 -31.45 15.07
C ASP A 536 3.00 -30.26 14.12
N PHE A 537 4.21 -29.70 14.06
CA PHE A 537 4.52 -28.49 13.31
C PHE A 537 6.01 -28.42 12.96
N TYR A 538 6.30 -27.88 11.78
CA TYR A 538 7.63 -27.58 11.31
C TYR A 538 7.70 -26.15 10.84
N ASP A 539 8.55 -25.38 11.49
CA ASP A 539 8.82 -24.02 11.08
C ASP A 539 9.78 -24.00 9.87
N VAL A 540 9.35 -23.35 8.78
CA VAL A 540 10.18 -23.18 7.57
C VAL A 540 11.47 -22.42 7.86
N MET A 541 11.50 -21.60 8.90
CA MET A 541 12.69 -20.85 9.29
C MET A 541 13.83 -21.76 9.76
N PHE A 542 13.56 -23.01 10.14
CA PHE A 542 14.62 -24.00 10.38
C PHE A 542 15.43 -24.34 9.13
N LEU A 543 14.97 -23.97 7.92
CA LEU A 543 15.74 -24.12 6.68
C LEU A 543 16.66 -22.93 6.39
N SER A 544 16.64 -21.86 7.20
CA SER A 544 17.50 -20.67 7.01
C SER A 544 18.99 -20.98 6.85
N PRO A 545 19.60 -21.98 7.52
CA PRO A 545 21.00 -22.34 7.27
C PRO A 545 21.30 -22.77 5.83
N LEU A 546 20.31 -23.27 5.08
CA LEU A 546 20.45 -23.60 3.67
C LEU A 546 20.38 -22.31 2.83
N THR A 547 19.40 -21.45 3.11
CA THR A 547 19.22 -20.15 2.45
C THR A 547 20.47 -19.26 2.57
N CYS A 548 21.01 -19.15 3.78
CA CYS A 548 22.21 -18.37 4.10
C CYS A 548 23.53 -19.00 3.63
N GLY A 549 23.49 -20.18 2.99
CA GLY A 549 24.70 -20.89 2.54
C GLY A 549 25.63 -21.38 3.66
N ILE A 550 25.10 -21.60 4.88
CA ILE A 550 25.88 -21.94 6.07
C ILE A 550 25.97 -23.46 6.28
N ALA A 551 24.92 -24.21 5.92
CA ALA A 551 24.86 -25.66 6.05
C ALA A 551 25.98 -26.36 5.27
N THR A 552 26.49 -27.48 5.79
CA THR A 552 27.44 -28.32 5.05
C THR A 552 26.74 -29.13 3.96
N GLU A 553 27.50 -29.67 2.99
CA GLU A 553 26.93 -30.57 1.98
C GLU A 553 26.23 -31.80 2.58
N GLU A 554 26.80 -32.36 3.64
CA GLU A 554 26.22 -33.50 4.36
C GLU A 554 24.89 -33.12 5.01
N GLN A 555 24.82 -31.96 5.67
CA GLN A 555 23.59 -31.44 6.27
C GLN A 555 22.53 -31.16 5.19
N MET A 556 22.91 -30.53 4.08
CA MET A 556 22.01 -30.31 2.94
C MET A 556 21.43 -31.63 2.40
N LYS A 557 22.27 -32.65 2.20
CA LYS A 557 21.82 -33.99 1.75
C LYS A 557 20.88 -34.62 2.78
N ALA A 558 21.17 -34.51 4.06
CA ALA A 558 20.37 -35.08 5.15
C ALA A 558 19.01 -34.39 5.34
N VAL A 559 18.86 -33.11 4.98
CA VAL A 559 17.58 -32.38 5.01
C VAL A 559 16.67 -32.74 3.83
N LYS A 560 17.21 -33.20 2.69
CA LYS A 560 16.40 -33.50 1.48
C LYS A 560 15.16 -34.38 1.72
N PRO A 561 15.22 -35.46 2.52
CA PRO A 561 14.03 -36.27 2.82
C PRO A 561 12.90 -35.48 3.47
N LEU A 562 13.20 -34.38 4.18
CA LEU A 562 12.22 -33.53 4.84
C LEU A 562 11.30 -32.80 3.84
N PHE A 563 11.82 -32.40 2.67
CA PHE A 563 10.97 -31.81 1.62
C PHE A 563 9.94 -32.80 1.09
N ARG A 564 10.29 -34.08 0.95
CA ARG A 564 9.32 -35.13 0.58
C ARG A 564 8.26 -35.31 1.67
N PHE A 565 8.68 -35.23 2.94
CA PHE A 565 7.74 -35.27 4.06
C PHE A 565 6.75 -34.10 3.98
N TYR A 566 7.19 -32.87 3.72
CA TYR A 566 6.32 -31.71 3.58
C TYR A 566 5.34 -31.82 2.42
N MET A 567 5.80 -32.31 1.26
CA MET A 567 4.91 -32.55 0.12
C MET A 567 3.78 -33.54 0.45
N GLY A 568 4.07 -34.54 1.29
CA GLY A 568 3.07 -35.50 1.77
C GLY A 568 2.25 -35.02 2.98
N ASN A 569 2.67 -33.93 3.65
CA ASN A 569 2.08 -33.43 4.89
C ASN A 569 1.99 -31.89 4.88
N PRO A 570 1.26 -31.28 3.93
CA PRO A 570 1.25 -29.83 3.75
C PRO A 570 0.71 -29.05 4.96
N PHE A 571 -0.12 -29.68 5.80
CA PHE A 571 -0.68 -29.07 7.03
C PHE A 571 0.34 -28.91 8.17
N TRP A 572 1.56 -29.43 8.01
CA TRP A 572 2.61 -29.35 9.02
C TRP A 572 3.57 -28.17 8.80
N LEU A 573 3.40 -27.44 7.70
CA LEU A 573 4.15 -26.22 7.36
C LEU A 573 3.48 -24.98 7.93
#